data_AF-A0A447TA27-F1
#
_entry.id   AF-A0A447TA27-F1
#
_cell.length_a   1.000
_cell.length_b   1.000
_cell.length_c   1.000
_cell.angle_alpha   90.00
_cell.angle_beta   90.00
_cell.angle_gamma   90.00
#
_symmetry.space_group_name_H-M   'P 1'
#
loop_
_entity.id
_entity.type
_entity.pdbx_description
1 polymer ?
#
loop_
_entity_poly.entity_id
_entity_poly.type
_entity_poly.pdbx_seq_one_letter_code
_entity_poly.pdbx_strand_id
1 'polypeptide(L)'
;MMTELLPRLKALFLLAKQYNIGLNIDAEEADRLEISMDLVEALANDADLNGFEGIGIVVQAYQKRCPFVIDFLIDLARRTGHRFMVRLVKGAYWDAEIKRAQVDGLPGYPVYTRKVYTDVSYLACAKKLLAAQDAIYPQFATHNAYSLSAIYNLAAGKDYEFQCLHGMGETLYDQVVGKDKLGKACRIYAPVGSHETLLAYLVRRLLENGANSSFVNRIVDENVSIDELVTDPVAEAAGFSGMPHSKIPLPEALYGEGRRNSKGLDLSSEHVLATLQLGLQASEQQRWAAFPMLGDGDVTDGELQEVRNPADHSDVVGKVIEASAADVERALALSAGIAAAWAATPVAERAASIRRMADLMEAHMPALMGLAVREAGKTLNNAIAEVREAVDFCRYYAAQIVSEFDNASHQPLGPVVCISPWNFRWPFSSAKSSRLWPPATQYWPSRPSRPA
;
A
#
# COMPACT_ATOMS: atom_id res chain seq x y z
N MET A 1 -10.61 13.38 -10.37
CA MET A 1 -9.98 14.35 -9.44
C MET A 1 -9.82 15.73 -10.08
N MET A 2 -8.95 15.90 -11.08
CA MET A 2 -8.69 17.21 -11.71
C MET A 2 -9.90 17.87 -12.38
N THR A 3 -10.84 17.09 -12.92
CA THR A 3 -12.02 17.61 -13.63
C THR A 3 -13.17 18.04 -12.71
N GLU A 4 -13.26 17.47 -11.51
CA GLU A 4 -14.45 17.61 -10.65
C GLU A 4 -14.14 18.17 -9.27
N LEU A 5 -13.04 17.73 -8.64
CA LEU A 5 -12.66 18.18 -7.30
C LEU A 5 -11.92 19.52 -7.36
N LEU A 6 -10.98 19.68 -8.30
CA LEU A 6 -10.20 20.91 -8.44
C LEU A 6 -11.08 22.17 -8.61
N PRO A 7 -12.15 22.18 -9.44
CA PRO A 7 -13.02 23.35 -9.55
C PRO A 7 -13.71 23.71 -8.23
N ARG A 8 -14.14 22.71 -7.45
CA ARG A 8 -14.76 22.92 -6.13
C ARG A 8 -13.74 23.49 -5.13
N LEU A 9 -12.53 22.93 -5.12
CA LEU A 9 -11.45 23.37 -4.27
C LEU A 9 -11.04 24.81 -4.62
N LYS A 10 -10.88 25.14 -5.91
CA LYS A 10 -10.62 26.50 -6.40
C LYS A 10 -11.68 27.48 -5.91
N ALA A 11 -12.97 27.13 -6.01
CA ALA A 11 -14.05 28.02 -5.55
C ALA A 11 -13.92 28.38 -4.05
N LEU A 12 -13.52 27.42 -3.21
CA LEU A 12 -13.26 27.67 -1.79
C LEU A 12 -12.02 28.57 -1.58
N PHE A 13 -10.95 28.36 -2.34
CA PHE A 13 -9.76 29.21 -2.27
C PHE A 13 -10.02 30.64 -2.73
N LEU A 14 -10.85 30.84 -3.77
CA LEU A 14 -11.27 32.18 -4.20
C LEU A 14 -12.09 32.88 -3.12
N LEU A 15 -12.97 32.16 -2.44
CA LEU A 15 -13.72 32.71 -1.31
C LEU A 15 -12.79 33.05 -0.15
N ALA A 16 -11.85 32.16 0.19
CA ALA A 16 -10.85 32.42 1.23
C ALA A 16 -9.99 33.65 0.91
N LYS A 17 -9.61 33.83 -0.36
CA LYS A 17 -8.92 35.03 -0.85
C LYS A 17 -9.74 36.30 -0.68
N GLN A 18 -11.05 36.27 -0.96
CA GLN A 18 -11.93 37.44 -0.76
C GLN A 18 -11.94 37.93 0.69
N TYR A 19 -11.92 37.00 1.65
CA TYR A 19 -11.90 37.31 3.09
C TYR A 19 -10.49 37.43 3.68
N ASN A 20 -9.45 37.20 2.88
CA ASN A 20 -8.06 37.12 3.33
C ASN A 20 -7.84 36.18 4.53
N ILE A 21 -8.44 34.98 4.46
CA ILE A 21 -8.29 33.92 5.47
C ILE A 21 -7.48 32.76 4.90
N GLY A 22 -6.67 32.10 5.73
CA GLY A 22 -5.96 30.89 5.33
C GLY A 22 -6.93 29.72 5.14
N LEU A 23 -6.74 28.94 4.08
CA LEU A 23 -7.44 27.69 3.82
C LEU A 23 -6.41 26.57 3.70
N ASN A 24 -6.53 25.53 4.52
CA ASN A 24 -5.54 24.46 4.63
C ASN A 24 -6.09 23.14 4.08
N ILE A 25 -5.32 22.47 3.22
CA ILE A 25 -5.61 21.12 2.73
C ILE A 25 -4.99 20.12 3.72
N ASP A 26 -5.84 19.46 4.50
CA ASP A 26 -5.41 18.41 5.43
C ASP A 26 -4.86 17.19 4.67
N ALA A 27 -3.82 16.56 5.24
CA ALA A 27 -3.21 15.37 4.69
C ALA A 27 -3.87 14.11 5.26
N GLU A 28 -4.27 13.20 4.36
CA GLU A 28 -4.99 11.97 4.69
C GLU A 28 -4.06 10.73 4.58
N GLU A 29 -4.53 9.64 3.95
CA GLU A 29 -3.76 8.41 3.72
C GLU A 29 -2.60 8.59 2.72
N ALA A 30 -1.62 7.70 2.80
CA ALA A 30 -0.37 7.80 2.05
C ALA A 30 -0.54 7.72 0.53
N ASP A 31 -1.53 6.99 0.03
CA ASP A 31 -1.83 6.85 -1.40
C ASP A 31 -2.46 8.12 -2.01
N ARG A 32 -2.97 9.03 -1.18
CA ARG A 32 -3.53 10.32 -1.63
C ARG A 32 -2.51 11.45 -1.67
N LEU A 33 -1.30 11.23 -1.16
CA LEU A 33 -0.29 12.28 -1.04
C LEU A 33 0.08 12.88 -2.40
N GLU A 34 0.46 12.06 -3.37
CA GLU A 34 0.96 12.54 -4.67
C GLU A 34 -0.15 13.20 -5.50
N ILE A 35 -1.33 12.59 -5.56
CA ILE A 35 -2.49 13.18 -6.27
C ILE A 35 -2.97 14.50 -5.63
N SER A 36 -2.73 14.70 -4.32
CA SER A 36 -3.00 15.99 -3.68
C SER A 36 -1.99 17.06 -4.10
N MET A 37 -0.76 16.69 -4.45
CA MET A 37 0.25 17.63 -4.95
C MET A 37 -0.09 18.14 -6.35
N ASP A 38 -0.72 17.33 -7.21
CA ASP A 38 -1.25 17.80 -8.50
C ASP A 38 -2.31 18.91 -8.32
N LEU A 39 -3.17 18.78 -7.29
CA LEU A 39 -4.16 19.80 -6.96
C LEU A 39 -3.48 21.08 -6.46
N VAL A 40 -2.47 20.95 -5.61
CA VAL A 40 -1.69 22.10 -5.09
C VAL A 40 -0.96 22.81 -6.22
N GLU A 41 -0.32 22.07 -7.13
CA GLU A 41 0.35 22.64 -8.30
C GLU A 41 -0.62 23.35 -9.24
N ALA A 42 -1.79 22.76 -9.51
CA ALA A 42 -2.81 23.40 -10.32
C ALA A 42 -3.35 24.70 -9.68
N LEU A 43 -3.55 24.71 -8.35
CA LEU A 43 -3.97 25.91 -7.62
C LEU A 43 -2.89 27.00 -7.60
N ALA A 44 -1.62 26.62 -7.42
CA ALA A 44 -0.50 27.54 -7.39
C ALA A 44 -0.23 28.21 -8.75
N ASN A 45 -0.57 27.53 -9.85
CA ASN A 45 -0.46 28.11 -11.19
C ASN A 45 -1.74 28.86 -11.63
N ASP A 46 -2.77 28.93 -10.78
CA ASP A 46 -4.02 29.60 -11.11
C ASP A 46 -3.92 31.11 -10.93
N ALA A 47 -4.01 31.85 -12.04
CA ALA A 47 -3.86 33.30 -12.04
C ALA A 47 -4.87 34.03 -11.14
N ASP A 48 -6.06 33.46 -10.88
CA ASP A 48 -7.06 34.05 -10.01
C ASP A 48 -6.62 34.03 -8.54
N LEU A 49 -5.64 33.19 -8.18
CA LEU A 49 -5.07 33.08 -6.84
C LEU A 49 -3.77 33.87 -6.66
N ASN A 50 -3.25 34.54 -7.70
CA ASN A 50 -2.06 35.38 -7.59
C ASN A 50 -2.16 36.39 -6.42
N GLY A 51 -1.08 36.52 -5.64
CA GLY A 51 -1.01 37.40 -4.48
C GLY A 51 -1.75 36.91 -3.23
N PHE A 52 -2.35 35.73 -3.25
CA PHE A 52 -2.94 35.11 -2.07
C PHE A 52 -1.92 34.27 -1.31
N GLU A 53 -1.67 34.62 -0.04
CA GLU A 53 -0.73 33.92 0.85
C GLU A 53 -1.40 32.85 1.73
N GLY A 54 -2.73 32.70 1.64
CA GLY A 54 -3.50 31.81 2.49
C GLY A 54 -3.59 30.35 2.01
N ILE A 55 -2.75 29.93 1.06
CA ILE A 55 -2.72 28.54 0.58
C ILE A 55 -1.97 27.67 1.58
N GLY A 56 -2.71 26.85 2.32
CA GLY A 56 -2.18 25.95 3.32
C GLY A 56 -2.13 24.49 2.90
N ILE A 57 -1.03 23.81 3.22
CA ILE A 57 -0.80 22.40 2.93
C ILE A 57 -0.29 21.69 4.18
N VAL A 58 -0.87 20.54 4.52
CA VAL A 58 -0.34 19.66 5.57
C VAL A 58 0.66 18.67 4.98
N VAL A 59 1.78 18.45 5.68
CA VAL A 59 2.76 17.38 5.39
C VAL A 59 3.00 16.54 6.64
N GLN A 60 3.16 15.23 6.46
CA GLN A 60 3.20 14.28 7.56
C GLN A 60 4.59 13.67 7.74
N ALA A 61 5.28 14.02 8.83
CA ALA A 61 6.66 13.63 9.11
C ALA A 61 6.87 12.13 9.30
N TYR A 62 5.82 11.36 9.62
CA TYR A 62 5.90 9.90 9.71
C TYR A 62 6.06 9.21 8.34
N GLN A 63 5.79 9.90 7.22
CA GLN A 63 5.98 9.37 5.89
C GLN A 63 7.43 9.54 5.45
N LYS A 64 7.98 8.51 4.82
CA LYS A 64 9.34 8.54 4.28
C LYS A 64 9.53 9.61 3.19
N ARG A 65 8.43 9.99 2.52
CA ARG A 65 8.41 10.99 1.44
C ARG A 65 8.41 12.45 1.94
N CYS A 66 8.11 12.70 3.22
CA CYS A 66 7.92 14.05 3.76
C CYS A 66 9.03 15.07 3.41
N PRO A 67 10.35 14.77 3.57
CA PRO A 67 11.38 15.74 3.23
C PRO A 67 11.40 16.11 1.73
N PHE A 68 11.09 15.16 0.85
CA PHE A 68 11.04 15.39 -0.60
C PHE A 68 9.78 16.16 -1.03
N VAL A 69 8.65 15.92 -0.36
CA VAL A 69 7.44 16.73 -0.55
C VAL A 69 7.70 18.18 -0.15
N ILE A 70 8.44 18.41 0.94
CA ILE A 70 8.83 19.77 1.33
C ILE A 70 9.73 20.41 0.27
N ASP A 71 10.68 19.66 -0.32
CA ASP A 71 11.51 20.17 -1.41
C ASP A 71 10.66 20.58 -2.62
N PHE A 72 9.68 19.75 -3.01
CA PHE A 72 8.71 20.07 -4.06
C PHE A 72 7.91 21.34 -3.74
N LEU A 73 7.37 21.47 -2.52
CA LEU A 73 6.57 22.64 -2.13
C LEU A 73 7.39 23.93 -2.11
N ILE A 74 8.66 23.88 -1.66
CA ILE A 74 9.57 25.02 -1.68
C ILE A 74 9.85 25.47 -3.12
N ASP A 75 10.13 24.51 -4.01
CA ASP A 75 10.37 24.79 -5.43
C ASP A 75 9.12 25.38 -6.11
N LEU A 76 7.95 24.75 -5.89
CA LEU A 76 6.67 25.21 -6.44
C LEU A 76 6.33 26.62 -5.96
N ALA A 77 6.46 26.91 -4.67
CA ALA A 77 6.24 28.23 -4.09
C ALA A 77 7.10 29.29 -4.79
N ARG A 78 8.41 29.01 -4.96
CA ARG A 78 9.35 29.94 -5.61
C ARG A 78 9.01 30.20 -7.07
N ARG A 79 8.69 29.15 -7.83
CA ARG A 79 8.36 29.28 -9.26
C ARG A 79 7.02 29.99 -9.51
N THR A 80 6.08 29.85 -8.59
CA THR A 80 4.74 30.45 -8.71
C THR A 80 4.60 31.78 -7.99
N GLY A 81 5.61 32.21 -7.22
CA GLY A 81 5.59 33.46 -6.47
C GLY A 81 4.65 33.44 -5.25
N HIS A 82 4.34 32.25 -4.72
CA HIS A 82 3.55 32.08 -3.50
C HIS A 82 4.44 31.92 -2.28
N ARG A 83 3.87 32.24 -1.11
CA ARG A 83 4.39 31.82 0.20
C ARG A 83 3.40 30.85 0.85
N PHE A 84 3.65 29.54 0.76
CA PHE A 84 2.70 28.53 1.26
C PHE A 84 2.72 28.42 2.79
N MET A 85 1.54 28.23 3.38
CA MET A 85 1.40 27.89 4.80
C MET A 85 1.56 26.39 4.99
N VAL A 86 2.75 25.90 5.35
CA VAL A 86 3.00 24.47 5.47
C VAL A 86 2.86 24.01 6.92
N ARG A 87 1.81 23.22 7.18
CA ARG A 87 1.59 22.58 8.48
C ARG A 87 2.35 21.25 8.55
N LEU A 88 3.36 21.20 9.39
CA LEU A 88 4.09 19.98 9.70
C LEU A 88 3.44 19.25 10.86
N VAL A 89 2.87 18.08 10.60
CA VAL A 89 2.33 17.14 11.60
C VAL A 89 3.19 15.88 11.66
N LYS A 90 2.99 15.02 12.66
CA LYS A 90 3.57 13.66 12.62
C LYS A 90 2.79 12.78 11.65
N GLY A 91 1.49 12.58 11.88
CA GLY A 91 0.61 11.76 11.06
C GLY A 91 -0.45 11.07 11.92
N ALA A 92 -1.61 10.75 11.34
CA ALA A 92 -2.79 10.29 12.09
C ALA A 92 -3.33 8.90 11.63
N TYR A 93 -2.66 8.24 10.69
CA TYR A 93 -3.15 7.00 10.05
C TYR A 93 -2.17 5.83 10.19
N TRP A 94 -1.26 5.88 11.16
CA TRP A 94 -0.08 5.01 11.17
C TRP A 94 -0.40 3.51 11.15
N ASP A 95 -1.32 3.06 11.98
CA ASP A 95 -1.74 1.65 12.07
C ASP A 95 -2.47 1.19 10.80
N ALA A 96 -3.32 2.04 10.23
CA ALA A 96 -3.98 1.81 8.96
C ALA A 96 -2.97 1.64 7.82
N GLU A 97 -1.91 2.47 7.77
CA GLU A 97 -0.84 2.36 6.77
C GLU A 97 -0.03 1.07 6.93
N ILE A 98 0.27 0.65 8.16
CA ILE A 98 0.93 -0.64 8.42
C ILE A 98 0.06 -1.79 7.92
N LYS A 99 -1.23 -1.79 8.29
CA LYS A 99 -2.19 -2.82 7.88
C LYS A 99 -2.33 -2.88 6.35
N ARG A 100 -2.53 -1.72 5.71
CA ARG A 100 -2.74 -1.63 4.27
C ARG A 100 -1.55 -2.18 3.51
N ALA A 101 -0.33 -1.74 3.83
CA ALA A 101 0.87 -2.26 3.17
C ALA A 101 1.04 -3.78 3.33
N GLN A 102 0.66 -4.34 4.49
CA GLN A 102 0.67 -5.79 4.73
C GLN A 102 -0.39 -6.53 3.91
N VAL A 103 -1.63 -6.03 3.90
CA VAL A 103 -2.74 -6.61 3.12
C VAL A 103 -2.42 -6.59 1.64
N ASP A 104 -1.91 -5.46 1.14
CA ASP A 104 -1.60 -5.25 -0.27
C ASP A 104 -0.30 -5.94 -0.71
N GLY A 105 0.47 -6.54 0.22
CA GLY A 105 1.69 -7.28 -0.11
C GLY A 105 2.79 -6.39 -0.70
N LEU A 106 2.87 -5.13 -0.25
CA LEU A 106 3.79 -4.12 -0.78
C LEU A 106 5.25 -4.38 -0.34
N PRO A 107 6.26 -3.84 -1.07
CA PRO A 107 7.67 -4.06 -0.72
C PRO A 107 8.08 -3.49 0.65
N GLY A 108 7.29 -2.58 1.22
CA GLY A 108 7.53 -2.02 2.54
C GLY A 108 6.46 -1.01 2.93
N TYR A 109 6.70 -0.30 4.03
CA TYR A 109 5.78 0.71 4.55
C TYR A 109 6.05 2.10 3.99
N PRO A 110 5.01 2.90 3.68
CA PRO A 110 5.17 4.31 3.32
C PRO A 110 5.56 5.17 4.53
N VAL A 111 5.35 4.65 5.74
CA VAL A 111 5.64 5.29 7.03
C VAL A 111 6.80 4.64 7.78
N TYR A 112 7.41 5.37 8.71
CA TYR A 112 8.38 4.81 9.65
C TYR A 112 7.70 3.85 10.64
N THR A 113 8.37 2.75 10.97
CA THR A 113 7.83 1.73 11.88
C THR A 113 8.19 1.98 13.36
N ARG A 114 9.11 2.90 13.64
CA ARG A 114 9.47 3.30 15.01
C ARG A 114 9.08 4.75 15.23
N LYS A 115 8.48 5.05 16.38
CA LYS A 115 8.06 6.41 16.74
C LYS A 115 9.23 7.39 16.76
N VAL A 116 10.39 7.00 17.28
CA VAL A 116 11.59 7.84 17.32
C VAL A 116 12.04 8.31 15.92
N TYR A 117 11.89 7.49 14.88
CA TYR A 117 12.22 7.89 13.52
C TYR A 117 11.29 8.98 12.99
N THR A 118 10.01 8.93 13.34
CA THR A 118 9.06 10.02 13.05
C THR A 118 9.47 11.31 13.77
N ASP A 119 9.96 11.25 15.01
CA ASP A 119 10.43 12.44 15.72
C ASP A 119 11.67 13.05 15.05
N VAL A 120 12.65 12.22 14.68
CA VAL A 120 13.83 12.67 13.94
C VAL A 120 13.45 13.28 12.59
N SER A 121 12.57 12.61 11.85
CA SER A 121 12.01 13.12 10.59
C SER A 121 11.32 14.47 10.78
N TYR A 122 10.52 14.62 11.84
CA TYR A 122 9.85 15.88 12.17
C TYR A 122 10.85 17.02 12.39
N LEU A 123 11.93 16.79 13.15
CA LEU A 123 12.96 17.80 13.38
C LEU A 123 13.77 18.11 12.11
N ALA A 124 14.07 17.12 11.29
CA ALA A 124 14.76 17.31 10.01
C ALA A 124 13.92 18.13 9.03
N CYS A 125 12.63 17.79 8.90
CA CYS A 125 11.67 18.54 8.10
C CYS A 125 11.46 19.96 8.64
N ALA A 126 11.41 20.16 9.96
CA ALA A 126 11.32 21.48 10.55
C ALA A 126 12.51 22.37 10.21
N LYS A 127 13.74 21.84 10.27
CA LYS A 127 14.95 22.56 9.82
C LYS A 127 14.85 22.98 8.35
N LYS A 128 14.36 22.09 7.48
CA LYS A 128 14.17 22.36 6.05
C LYS A 128 13.16 23.50 5.82
N LEU A 129 12.01 23.47 6.50
CA LEU A 129 11.00 24.54 6.43
C LEU A 129 11.52 25.88 6.95
N LEU A 130 12.23 25.90 8.08
CA LEU A 130 12.82 27.12 8.66
C LEU A 130 13.90 27.75 7.78
N ALA A 131 14.53 26.96 6.91
CA ALA A 131 15.54 27.45 5.96
C ALA A 131 14.93 28.13 4.72
N ALA A 132 13.63 27.94 4.45
CA ALA A 132 12.94 28.42 3.24
C ALA A 132 11.83 29.45 3.55
N GLN A 133 12.12 30.40 4.47
CA GLN A 133 11.16 31.41 4.94
C GLN A 133 10.62 32.33 3.83
N ASP A 134 11.39 32.47 2.74
CA ASP A 134 11.03 33.21 1.53
C ASP A 134 9.84 32.59 0.80
N ALA A 135 9.72 31.26 0.85
CA ALA A 135 8.77 30.47 0.09
C ALA A 135 7.68 29.83 0.97
N ILE A 136 7.96 29.67 2.27
CA ILE A 136 7.14 28.91 3.19
C ILE A 136 6.94 29.68 4.49
N TYR A 137 5.69 29.70 4.97
CA TYR A 137 5.32 30.01 6.35
C TYR A 137 5.14 28.70 7.13
N PRO A 138 6.10 28.31 8.00
CA PRO A 138 6.04 27.04 8.72
C PRO A 138 5.01 27.07 9.87
N GLN A 139 4.21 26.02 9.98
CA GLN A 139 3.24 25.84 11.06
C GLN A 139 3.50 24.49 11.76
N PHE A 140 4.06 24.52 12.97
CA PHE A 140 4.48 23.31 13.68
C PHE A 140 3.37 22.78 14.58
N ALA A 141 2.66 21.75 14.09
CA ALA A 141 1.59 21.09 14.83
C ALA A 141 2.14 19.93 15.68
N THR A 142 2.18 20.11 17.00
CA THR A 142 2.66 19.08 17.92
C THR A 142 2.19 19.31 19.36
N HIS A 143 1.99 18.22 20.10
CA HIS A 143 1.81 18.23 21.57
C HIS A 143 3.03 17.72 22.32
N ASN A 144 4.12 17.42 21.61
CA ASN A 144 5.35 16.95 22.23
C ASN A 144 6.19 18.15 22.66
N ALA A 145 6.32 18.36 23.98
CA ALA A 145 7.08 19.48 24.54
C ALA A 145 8.56 19.46 24.13
N TYR A 146 9.16 18.27 23.96
CA TYR A 146 10.53 18.16 23.44
C TYR A 146 10.62 18.69 22.00
N SER A 147 9.73 18.23 21.12
CA SER A 147 9.71 18.67 19.72
C SER A 147 9.48 20.18 19.61
N LEU A 148 8.59 20.73 20.44
CA LEU A 148 8.34 22.16 20.56
C LEU A 148 9.61 22.91 20.99
N SER A 149 10.23 22.49 22.08
CA SER A 149 11.44 23.12 22.63
C SER A 149 12.60 23.07 21.62
N ALA A 150 12.81 21.93 20.98
CA ALA A 150 13.83 21.78 19.94
C ALA A 150 13.60 22.77 18.78
N ILE A 151 12.36 22.88 18.29
CA ILE A 151 12.03 23.84 17.22
C ILE A 151 12.18 25.28 17.69
N TYR A 152 11.73 25.61 18.90
CA TYR A 152 11.86 26.95 19.46
C TYR A 152 13.33 27.42 19.46
N ASN A 153 14.24 26.55 19.87
CA ASN A 153 15.68 26.84 19.86
C ASN A 153 16.26 26.90 18.43
N LEU A 154 15.82 26.02 17.53
CA LEU A 154 16.26 26.00 16.12
C LEU A 154 15.77 27.22 15.31
N ALA A 155 14.66 27.82 15.72
CA ALA A 155 13.94 28.85 14.97
C ALA A 155 14.18 30.28 15.52
N ALA A 156 15.30 30.50 16.22
CA ALA A 156 15.67 31.81 16.74
C ALA A 156 15.70 32.86 15.61
N GLY A 157 14.96 33.96 15.78
CA GLY A 157 14.86 35.02 14.77
C GLY A 157 14.06 34.66 13.50
N LYS A 158 13.35 33.52 13.50
CA LYS A 158 12.52 33.05 12.37
C LYS A 158 11.02 33.32 12.61
N ASP A 159 10.31 33.50 11.51
CA ASP A 159 8.85 33.70 11.46
C ASP A 159 8.11 32.36 11.29
N TYR A 160 7.29 31.98 12.27
CA TYR A 160 6.55 30.72 12.26
C TYR A 160 5.49 30.73 13.37
N GLU A 161 4.56 29.79 13.30
CA GLU A 161 3.63 29.51 14.39
C GLU A 161 3.70 28.05 14.85
N PHE A 162 3.24 27.81 16.07
CA PHE A 162 2.86 26.48 16.50
C PHE A 162 1.37 26.24 16.28
N GLN A 163 0.97 24.98 16.32
CA GLN A 163 -0.45 24.60 16.31
C GLN A 163 -0.73 23.47 17.28
N CYS A 164 -1.95 23.46 17.79
CA CYS A 164 -2.42 22.42 18.70
C CYS A 164 -3.88 22.06 18.44
N LEU A 165 -4.30 20.94 19.01
CA LEU A 165 -5.70 20.50 18.94
C LEU A 165 -6.48 21.08 20.12
N HIS A 166 -7.70 21.54 19.84
CA HIS A 166 -8.64 21.99 20.87
C HIS A 166 -8.95 20.86 21.87
N GLY A 167 -9.00 21.19 23.15
CA GLY A 167 -9.31 20.30 24.27
C GLY A 167 -8.16 19.37 24.67
N MET A 168 -6.95 19.61 24.19
CA MET A 168 -5.78 18.75 24.42
C MET A 168 -4.48 19.51 24.59
N GLY A 169 -4.22 20.51 23.74
CA GLY A 169 -2.92 21.19 23.70
C GLY A 169 -2.82 22.47 24.50
N GLU A 170 -3.93 22.99 24.99
CA GLU A 170 -3.99 24.30 25.65
C GLU A 170 -3.02 24.39 26.84
N THR A 171 -2.95 23.35 27.68
CA THR A 171 -2.06 23.33 28.86
C THR A 171 -0.58 23.50 28.52
N LEU A 172 -0.12 22.95 27.39
CA LEU A 172 1.23 23.14 26.88
C LEU A 172 1.41 24.56 26.33
N TYR A 173 0.48 25.01 25.49
CA TYR A 173 0.64 26.26 24.75
C TYR A 173 0.33 27.52 25.56
N ASP A 174 -0.35 27.41 26.69
CA ASP A 174 -0.45 28.46 27.72
C ASP A 174 0.93 28.83 28.30
N GLN A 175 1.93 27.94 28.17
CA GLN A 175 3.32 28.22 28.52
C GLN A 175 4.15 28.78 27.35
N VAL A 176 3.56 28.95 26.17
CA VAL A 176 4.25 29.32 24.93
C VAL A 176 3.78 30.69 24.43
N VAL A 177 2.47 30.92 24.46
CA VAL A 177 1.83 32.14 23.95
C VAL A 177 1.98 33.29 24.95
N GLY A 178 2.26 34.49 24.45
CA GLY A 178 2.35 35.71 25.25
C GLY A 178 3.79 36.16 25.54
N LYS A 179 3.95 37.45 25.79
CA LYS A 179 5.27 38.08 26.02
C LYS A 179 5.97 37.60 27.28
N ASP A 180 5.20 37.19 28.29
CA ASP A 180 5.69 36.69 29.57
C ASP A 180 6.04 35.18 29.53
N LYS A 181 5.92 34.56 28.35
CA LYS A 181 6.17 33.14 28.07
C LYS A 181 7.27 32.99 27.02
N LEU A 182 7.08 32.16 25.99
CA LEU A 182 8.02 32.02 24.88
C LEU A 182 7.79 33.03 23.75
N GLY A 183 6.73 33.83 23.80
CA GLY A 183 6.46 34.88 22.82
C GLY A 183 6.11 34.37 21.42
N LYS A 184 5.60 33.13 21.29
CA LYS A 184 5.26 32.51 20.00
C LYS A 184 3.76 32.28 19.86
N ALA A 185 3.24 32.49 18.65
CA ALA A 185 1.83 32.28 18.35
C ALA A 185 1.50 30.78 18.30
N CYS A 186 0.29 30.42 18.73
CA CYS A 186 -0.27 29.09 18.57
C CYS A 186 -1.67 29.17 17.97
N ARG A 187 -1.92 28.44 16.87
CA ARG A 187 -3.25 28.29 16.28
C ARG A 187 -3.90 27.00 16.75
N ILE A 188 -5.14 27.11 17.24
CA ILE A 188 -5.92 25.95 17.70
C ILE A 188 -6.70 25.37 16.51
N TYR A 189 -6.50 24.09 16.22
CA TYR A 189 -7.36 23.31 15.32
C TYR A 189 -8.62 22.90 16.09
N ALA A 190 -9.73 23.54 15.76
CA ALA A 190 -11.01 23.37 16.43
C ALA A 190 -12.01 22.62 15.54
N PRO A 191 -12.26 21.32 15.81
CA PRO A 191 -13.33 20.59 15.12
C PRO A 191 -14.69 21.22 15.41
N VAL A 192 -15.53 21.38 14.38
CA VAL A 192 -16.90 21.90 14.49
C VAL A 192 -17.84 20.95 13.76
N GLY A 193 -18.88 20.48 14.44
CA GLY A 193 -19.84 19.54 13.86
C GLY A 193 -20.89 19.08 14.87
N SER A 194 -21.85 18.29 14.40
CA SER A 194 -22.85 17.66 15.27
C SER A 194 -22.22 16.53 16.11
N HIS A 195 -22.93 16.09 17.16
CA HIS A 195 -22.53 14.95 17.97
C HIS A 195 -22.26 13.68 17.15
N GLU A 196 -23.04 13.43 16.10
CA GLU A 196 -22.86 12.27 15.23
C GLU A 196 -21.55 12.37 14.44
N THR A 197 -21.27 13.54 13.85
CA THR A 197 -20.04 13.77 13.06
C THR A 197 -18.78 13.66 13.92
N LEU A 198 -18.81 14.17 15.15
CA LEU A 198 -17.64 14.13 16.03
C LEU A 198 -17.37 12.75 16.63
N LEU A 199 -18.37 11.86 16.77
CA LEU A 199 -18.17 10.50 17.31
C LEU A 199 -17.27 9.65 16.39
N ALA A 200 -17.50 9.71 15.07
CA ALA A 200 -16.64 9.01 14.10
C ALA A 200 -15.19 9.53 14.12
N TYR A 201 -15.02 10.81 14.41
CA TYR A 201 -13.71 11.46 14.51
C TYR A 201 -12.99 11.20 15.85
N LEU A 202 -13.78 11.03 16.93
CA LEU A 202 -13.28 10.94 18.31
C LEU A 202 -12.35 9.75 18.51
N VAL A 203 -12.68 8.56 17.98
CA VAL A 203 -11.87 7.35 18.15
C VAL A 203 -10.45 7.57 17.62
N ARG A 204 -10.31 8.11 16.41
CA ARG A 204 -9.00 8.43 15.83
C ARG A 204 -8.25 9.47 16.65
N ARG A 205 -8.95 10.49 17.14
CA ARG A 205 -8.34 11.56 17.95
C ARG A 205 -7.87 11.06 19.32
N LEU A 206 -8.58 10.10 19.93
CA LEU A 206 -8.16 9.44 21.15
C LEU A 206 -6.92 8.58 20.93
N LEU A 207 -6.83 7.85 19.81
CA LEU A 207 -5.64 7.05 19.49
C LEU A 207 -4.39 7.90 19.24
N GLU A 208 -4.54 9.08 18.63
CA GLU A 208 -3.45 10.02 18.35
C GLU A 208 -2.68 10.42 19.62
N ASN A 209 -3.40 10.68 20.72
CA ASN A 209 -2.82 11.15 21.97
C ASN A 209 -2.82 10.11 23.11
N GLY A 210 -3.54 9.01 22.96
CA GLY A 210 -3.69 7.95 23.96
C GLY A 210 -2.84 6.69 23.73
N ALA A 211 -2.10 6.59 22.62
CA ALA A 211 -1.20 5.45 22.41
C ALA A 211 -0.07 5.42 23.47
N ASN A 212 0.41 4.24 23.84
CA ASN A 212 1.49 4.05 24.83
C ASN A 212 2.76 4.85 24.50
N SER A 213 3.06 5.04 23.22
CA SER A 213 4.20 5.83 22.75
C SER A 213 3.92 7.34 22.61
N SER A 214 2.70 7.80 22.87
CA SER A 214 2.30 9.19 22.76
C SER A 214 2.84 10.01 23.93
N PHE A 215 3.26 11.25 23.65
CA PHE A 215 3.80 12.15 24.68
C PHE A 215 2.73 12.52 25.72
N VAL A 216 1.49 12.76 25.28
CA VAL A 216 0.37 13.12 26.16
C VAL A 216 0.03 12.00 27.13
N ASN A 217 0.15 10.73 26.70
CA ASN A 217 -0.04 9.59 27.59
C ASN A 217 1.14 9.42 28.57
N ARG A 218 2.38 9.67 28.11
CA ARG A 218 3.58 9.52 28.95
C ARG A 218 3.74 10.64 29.99
N ILE A 219 3.27 11.86 29.73
CA ILE A 219 3.40 12.97 30.70
C ILE A 219 2.45 12.83 31.90
N VAL A 220 1.36 12.07 31.75
CA VAL A 220 0.42 11.77 32.84
C VAL A 220 0.74 10.47 33.56
N ASP A 221 1.71 9.69 33.07
CA ASP A 221 2.15 8.46 33.71
C ASP A 221 3.20 8.77 34.79
N GLU A 222 2.84 8.57 36.06
CA GLU A 222 3.70 8.82 37.21
C GLU A 222 4.99 7.96 37.21
N ASN A 223 5.04 6.89 36.41
CA ASN A 223 6.23 6.04 36.28
C ASN A 223 7.25 6.56 35.26
N VAL A 224 6.90 7.57 34.44
CA VAL A 224 7.81 8.12 33.43
C VAL A 224 8.51 9.35 33.99
N SER A 225 9.84 9.29 34.07
CA SER A 225 10.64 10.44 34.55
C SER A 225 10.69 11.57 33.52
N ILE A 226 10.94 12.81 33.99
CA ILE A 226 11.15 13.96 33.09
C ILE A 226 12.36 13.73 32.19
N ASP A 227 13.44 13.13 32.70
CA ASP A 227 14.66 12.81 31.94
C ASP A 227 14.35 11.90 30.74
N GLU A 228 13.46 10.93 30.90
CA GLU A 228 12.99 10.08 29.81
C GLU A 228 12.12 10.82 28.78
N LEU A 229 11.35 11.83 29.20
CA LEU A 229 10.53 12.65 28.30
C LEU A 229 11.36 13.62 27.45
N VAL A 230 12.52 14.03 27.96
CA VAL A 230 13.43 14.98 27.29
C VAL A 230 14.62 14.31 26.61
N THR A 231 14.60 12.98 26.47
CA THR A 231 15.65 12.25 25.75
C THR A 231 15.73 12.70 24.29
N ASP A 232 16.95 12.89 23.79
CA ASP A 232 17.16 13.30 22.41
C ASP A 232 16.79 12.16 21.42
N PRO A 233 15.74 12.32 20.60
CA PRO A 233 15.33 11.30 19.65
C PRO A 233 16.39 11.04 18.58
N VAL A 234 17.31 11.98 18.30
CA VAL A 234 18.39 11.76 17.34
C VAL A 234 19.40 10.76 17.90
N ALA A 235 19.82 10.95 19.15
CA ALA A 235 20.70 10.00 19.85
C ALA A 235 20.03 8.63 20.03
N GLU A 236 18.74 8.60 20.42
CA GLU A 236 17.98 7.35 20.55
C GLU A 236 17.87 6.61 19.19
N ALA A 237 17.53 7.33 18.11
CA ALA A 237 17.42 6.74 16.77
C ALA A 237 18.76 6.17 16.26
N ALA A 238 19.88 6.83 16.57
CA ALA A 238 21.21 6.36 16.21
C ALA A 238 21.51 4.97 16.81
N GLY A 239 21.02 4.69 18.02
CA GLY A 239 21.13 3.38 18.66
C GLY A 239 20.47 2.22 17.89
N PHE A 240 19.47 2.52 17.06
CA PHE A 240 18.80 1.52 16.22
C PHE A 240 19.40 1.37 14.82
N SER A 241 20.33 2.25 14.42
CA SER A 241 21.00 2.20 13.11
C SER A 241 20.03 2.10 11.91
N GLY A 242 18.87 2.74 12.00
CA GLY A 242 17.86 2.73 10.93
C GLY A 242 17.05 1.43 10.80
N MET A 243 17.26 0.42 11.66
CA MET A 243 16.52 -0.83 11.61
C MET A 243 15.01 -0.64 11.85
N PRO A 244 14.13 -1.35 11.12
CA PRO A 244 12.69 -1.31 11.36
C PRO A 244 12.33 -1.84 12.76
N HIS A 245 11.07 -1.67 13.15
CA HIS A 245 10.60 -2.16 14.45
C HIS A 245 10.51 -3.69 14.43
N SER A 246 11.16 -4.36 15.39
CA SER A 246 11.30 -5.83 15.38
C SER A 246 9.98 -6.59 15.47
N LYS A 247 8.95 -5.98 16.08
CA LYS A 247 7.60 -6.57 16.19
C LYS A 247 6.66 -6.27 15.01
N ILE A 248 7.15 -5.59 13.97
CA ILE A 248 6.35 -5.25 12.79
C ILE A 248 6.97 -5.97 11.59
N PRO A 249 6.48 -7.18 11.23
CA PRO A 249 7.03 -7.93 10.12
C PRO A 249 6.68 -7.27 8.80
N LEU A 250 7.66 -7.14 7.89
CA LEU A 250 7.43 -6.66 6.53
C LEU A 250 6.30 -7.46 5.85
N PRO A 251 5.58 -6.87 4.88
CA PRO A 251 4.48 -7.55 4.19
C PRO A 251 4.86 -8.92 3.61
N GLU A 252 6.06 -9.06 3.05
CA GLU A 252 6.59 -10.32 2.51
C GLU A 252 6.83 -11.39 3.60
N ALA A 253 7.17 -10.95 4.83
CA ALA A 253 7.53 -11.80 5.96
C ALA A 253 6.37 -12.04 6.94
N LEU A 254 5.13 -11.73 6.54
CA LEU A 254 3.95 -11.78 7.41
C LEU A 254 3.72 -13.16 8.06
N TYR A 255 4.12 -14.25 7.39
CA TYR A 255 3.94 -15.62 7.87
C TYR A 255 5.23 -16.25 8.43
N GLY A 256 6.25 -15.44 8.71
CA GLY A 256 7.52 -15.87 9.31
C GLY A 256 8.24 -16.95 8.49
N GLU A 257 8.78 -17.96 9.18
CA GLU A 257 9.52 -19.07 8.55
C GLU A 257 8.61 -20.05 7.79
N GLY A 258 7.30 -20.00 7.99
CA GLY A 258 6.36 -20.95 7.37
C GLY A 258 6.25 -20.78 5.85
N ARG A 259 6.09 -19.52 5.39
CA ARG A 259 6.08 -19.19 3.95
C ARG A 259 6.29 -17.70 3.71
N ARG A 260 6.74 -17.34 2.51
CA ARG A 260 6.71 -15.96 2.01
C ARG A 260 5.27 -15.59 1.59
N ASN A 261 4.86 -14.36 1.88
CA ASN A 261 3.60 -13.79 1.37
C ASN A 261 3.72 -13.47 -0.12
N SER A 262 2.60 -13.46 -0.85
CA SER A 262 2.54 -12.99 -2.23
C SER A 262 2.80 -11.48 -2.34
N LYS A 263 3.49 -11.06 -3.39
CA LYS A 263 3.77 -9.64 -3.67
C LYS A 263 2.62 -8.98 -4.42
N GLY A 264 2.22 -7.79 -4.02
CA GLY A 264 1.29 -6.95 -4.78
C GLY A 264 1.96 -5.82 -5.52
N LEU A 265 1.13 -4.94 -6.10
CA LEU A 265 1.56 -3.74 -6.81
C LEU A 265 0.85 -2.52 -6.22
N ASP A 266 1.62 -1.47 -5.97
CA ASP A 266 1.08 -0.18 -5.52
C ASP A 266 0.62 0.64 -6.74
N LEU A 267 -0.69 0.63 -7.01
CA LEU A 267 -1.28 1.40 -8.10
C LEU A 267 -1.35 2.91 -7.83
N SER A 268 -0.90 3.38 -6.66
CA SER A 268 -0.72 4.82 -6.40
C SER A 268 0.70 5.31 -6.73
N SER A 269 1.63 4.40 -7.05
CA SER A 269 3.00 4.77 -7.43
C SER A 269 3.13 4.94 -8.94
N GLU A 270 3.47 6.15 -9.39
CA GLU A 270 3.69 6.45 -10.81
C GLU A 270 4.77 5.57 -11.46
N HIS A 271 5.83 5.22 -10.72
CA HIS A 271 6.87 4.32 -11.23
C HIS A 271 6.34 2.90 -11.46
N VAL A 272 5.50 2.40 -10.55
CA VAL A 272 4.86 1.09 -10.67
C VAL A 272 3.86 1.10 -11.81
N LEU A 273 3.05 2.15 -11.95
CA LEU A 273 2.10 2.31 -13.06
C LEU A 273 2.82 2.34 -14.42
N ALA A 274 3.90 3.12 -14.55
CA ALA A 274 4.68 3.18 -15.78
C ALA A 274 5.28 1.81 -16.17
N THR A 275 5.82 1.09 -15.18
CA THR A 275 6.37 -0.26 -15.40
C THR A 275 5.26 -1.26 -15.76
N LEU A 276 4.14 -1.20 -15.06
CA LEU A 276 2.98 -2.06 -15.31
C LEU A 276 2.41 -1.81 -16.71
N GLN A 277 2.31 -0.55 -17.14
CA GLN A 277 1.84 -0.19 -18.48
C GLN A 277 2.69 -0.85 -19.57
N LEU A 278 4.02 -0.79 -19.46
CA LEU A 278 4.92 -1.47 -20.40
C LEU A 278 4.69 -2.99 -20.43
N GLY A 279 4.50 -3.60 -19.25
CA GLY A 279 4.21 -5.03 -19.14
C GLY A 279 2.86 -5.43 -19.75
N LEU A 280 1.82 -4.63 -19.53
CA LEU A 280 0.49 -4.84 -20.12
C LEU A 280 0.53 -4.69 -21.64
N GLN A 281 1.18 -3.64 -22.16
CA GLN A 281 1.36 -3.45 -23.61
C GLN A 281 2.15 -4.60 -24.26
N ALA A 282 3.19 -5.10 -23.60
CA ALA A 282 3.92 -6.27 -24.08
C ALA A 282 3.01 -7.52 -24.12
N SER A 283 2.10 -7.67 -23.16
CA SER A 283 1.14 -8.79 -23.12
C SER A 283 0.11 -8.74 -24.26
N GLU A 284 -0.22 -7.56 -24.77
CA GLU A 284 -1.12 -7.39 -25.92
C GLU A 284 -0.51 -7.90 -27.23
N GLN A 285 0.82 -7.82 -27.35
CA GLN A 285 1.55 -8.31 -28.52
C GLN A 285 1.74 -9.83 -28.51
N GLN A 286 1.48 -10.49 -27.38
CA GLN A 286 1.58 -11.94 -27.28
C GLN A 286 0.39 -12.62 -27.94
N ARG A 287 0.68 -13.68 -28.70
CA ARG A 287 -0.34 -14.53 -29.30
C ARG A 287 -0.77 -15.58 -28.29
N TRP A 288 -1.83 -15.30 -27.56
CA TRP A 288 -2.38 -16.24 -26.60
C TRP A 288 -3.10 -17.38 -27.33
N ALA A 289 -2.72 -18.61 -27.01
CA ALA A 289 -3.36 -19.80 -27.50
C ALA A 289 -3.48 -20.83 -26.37
N ALA A 290 -4.59 -21.57 -26.37
CA ALA A 290 -4.70 -22.80 -25.60
C ALA A 290 -5.23 -23.93 -26.44
N PHE A 291 -4.79 -25.11 -26.07
CA PHE A 291 -5.06 -26.35 -26.75
C PHE A 291 -4.86 -27.50 -25.75
N PRO A 292 -5.37 -28.70 -26.04
CA PRO A 292 -5.14 -29.87 -25.18
C PRO A 292 -3.63 -30.15 -25.08
N MET A 293 -3.08 -30.10 -23.86
CA MET A 293 -1.69 -30.45 -23.56
C MET A 293 -1.66 -31.82 -22.89
N LEU A 294 -1.44 -32.87 -23.68
CA LEU A 294 -1.40 -34.26 -23.20
C LEU A 294 0.00 -34.65 -22.72
N GLY A 295 0.09 -35.69 -21.88
CA GLY A 295 1.34 -36.11 -21.23
C GLY A 295 2.42 -36.66 -22.18
N ASP A 296 2.07 -36.94 -23.43
CA ASP A 296 2.97 -37.37 -24.50
C ASP A 296 3.41 -36.22 -25.42
N GLY A 297 2.96 -34.98 -25.16
CA GLY A 297 3.36 -33.79 -25.89
C GLY A 297 2.67 -33.59 -27.24
N ASP A 298 1.75 -34.48 -27.62
CA ASP A 298 0.95 -34.32 -28.83
C ASP A 298 -0.10 -33.23 -28.65
N VAL A 299 -0.17 -32.33 -29.63
CA VAL A 299 -1.25 -31.35 -29.75
C VAL A 299 -2.26 -31.90 -30.74
N THR A 300 -3.46 -32.22 -30.25
CA THR A 300 -4.53 -32.70 -31.11
C THR A 300 -5.03 -31.57 -32.00
N ASP A 301 -5.10 -31.84 -33.31
CA ASP A 301 -5.73 -30.92 -34.26
C ASP A 301 -7.22 -30.75 -33.93
N GLY A 302 -7.70 -29.52 -33.96
CA GLY A 302 -9.11 -29.22 -33.68
C GLY A 302 -9.55 -27.87 -34.22
N GLU A 303 -10.85 -27.61 -34.13
CA GLU A 303 -11.42 -26.33 -34.56
C GLU A 303 -10.93 -25.21 -33.65
N LEU A 304 -10.34 -24.20 -34.28
CA LEU A 304 -9.80 -23.05 -33.58
C LEU A 304 -10.90 -22.01 -33.36
N GLN A 305 -11.21 -21.75 -32.09
CA GLN A 305 -12.21 -20.76 -31.68
C GLN A 305 -11.54 -19.50 -31.13
N GLU A 306 -12.08 -18.33 -31.46
CA GLU A 306 -11.59 -17.07 -30.91
C GLU A 306 -12.13 -16.81 -29.51
N VAL A 307 -11.26 -16.31 -28.63
CA VAL A 307 -11.62 -15.84 -27.30
C VAL A 307 -11.63 -14.32 -27.35
N ARG A 308 -12.79 -13.73 -27.08
CA ARG A 308 -13.03 -12.29 -27.20
C ARG A 308 -13.13 -11.64 -25.82
N ASN A 309 -12.73 -10.37 -25.76
CA ASN A 309 -12.81 -9.58 -24.55
C ASN A 309 -14.28 -9.27 -24.22
N PRO A 310 -14.76 -9.52 -22.99
CA PRO A 310 -16.17 -9.31 -22.63
C PRO A 310 -16.57 -7.82 -22.58
N ALA A 311 -15.62 -6.90 -22.44
CA ALA A 311 -15.88 -5.46 -22.42
C ALA A 311 -15.91 -4.85 -23.84
N ASP A 312 -15.21 -5.47 -24.79
CA ASP A 312 -15.18 -5.09 -26.21
C ASP A 312 -14.98 -6.33 -27.09
N HIS A 313 -16.06 -6.82 -27.70
CA HIS A 313 -16.02 -8.06 -28.50
C HIS A 313 -15.20 -7.91 -29.80
N SER A 314 -14.82 -6.69 -30.21
CA SER A 314 -13.90 -6.49 -31.33
C SER A 314 -12.45 -6.86 -30.97
N ASP A 315 -12.10 -6.82 -29.67
CA ASP A 315 -10.81 -7.24 -29.15
C ASP A 315 -10.75 -8.78 -29.04
N VAL A 316 -9.93 -9.40 -29.89
CA VAL A 316 -9.62 -10.83 -29.85
C VAL A 316 -8.42 -11.05 -28.94
N VAL A 317 -8.66 -11.67 -27.79
CA VAL A 317 -7.65 -11.91 -26.75
C VAL A 317 -6.71 -13.04 -27.15
N GLY A 318 -7.26 -14.10 -27.73
CA GLY A 318 -6.51 -15.29 -28.09
C GLY A 318 -7.37 -16.33 -28.80
N LYS A 319 -6.83 -17.54 -28.90
CA LYS A 319 -7.44 -18.66 -29.63
C LYS A 319 -7.46 -19.93 -28.78
N VAL A 320 -8.53 -20.70 -28.83
CA VAL A 320 -8.68 -21.96 -28.11
C VAL A 320 -9.00 -23.10 -29.06
N ILE A 321 -8.37 -24.26 -28.84
CA ILE A 321 -8.81 -25.55 -29.35
C ILE A 321 -9.39 -26.31 -28.16
N GLU A 322 -10.67 -26.71 -28.25
CA GLU A 322 -11.33 -27.48 -27.21
C GLU A 322 -10.95 -28.96 -27.30
N ALA A 323 -10.79 -29.63 -26.15
CA ALA A 323 -10.46 -31.04 -26.10
C ALA A 323 -11.62 -31.91 -26.60
N SER A 324 -11.32 -32.91 -27.43
CA SER A 324 -12.28 -33.93 -27.83
C SER A 324 -12.48 -34.99 -26.73
N ALA A 325 -13.54 -35.79 -26.83
CA ALA A 325 -13.73 -36.91 -25.90
C ALA A 325 -12.58 -37.93 -25.96
N ALA A 326 -11.98 -38.13 -27.14
CA ALA A 326 -10.82 -39.00 -27.31
C ALA A 326 -9.57 -38.45 -26.58
N ASP A 327 -9.38 -37.13 -26.59
CA ASP A 327 -8.29 -36.49 -25.83
C ASP A 327 -8.46 -36.68 -24.33
N VAL A 328 -9.69 -36.62 -23.83
CA VAL A 328 -9.99 -36.86 -22.41
C VAL A 328 -9.65 -38.30 -22.01
N GLU A 329 -10.08 -39.30 -22.78
CA GLU A 329 -9.74 -40.71 -22.51
C GLU A 329 -8.23 -40.96 -22.57
N ARG A 330 -7.55 -40.36 -23.56
CA ARG A 330 -6.08 -40.43 -23.69
C ARG A 330 -5.39 -39.77 -22.50
N ALA A 331 -5.85 -38.60 -22.06
CA ALA A 331 -5.31 -37.90 -20.88
C ALA A 331 -5.46 -38.75 -19.60
N LEU A 332 -6.62 -39.39 -19.42
CA LEU A 332 -6.86 -40.27 -18.27
C LEU A 332 -5.94 -41.50 -18.29
N ALA A 333 -5.77 -42.13 -19.46
CA ALA A 333 -4.88 -43.28 -19.63
C ALA A 333 -3.41 -42.92 -19.34
N LEU A 334 -2.92 -41.80 -19.89
CA LEU A 334 -1.56 -41.30 -19.65
C LEU A 334 -1.34 -40.95 -18.17
N SER A 335 -2.32 -40.28 -17.55
CA SER A 335 -2.28 -39.91 -16.13
C SER A 335 -2.22 -41.16 -15.24
N ALA A 336 -3.06 -42.16 -15.51
CA ALA A 336 -3.02 -43.43 -14.79
C ALA A 336 -1.68 -44.16 -14.96
N GLY A 337 -1.07 -44.11 -16.16
CA GLY A 337 0.23 -44.72 -16.44
C GLY A 337 1.39 -44.11 -15.65
N ILE A 338 1.35 -42.82 -15.34
CA ILE A 338 2.43 -42.12 -14.60
C ILE A 338 2.14 -41.92 -13.11
N ALA A 339 0.92 -42.23 -12.65
CA ALA A 339 0.48 -41.99 -11.28
C ALA A 339 1.43 -42.60 -10.23
N ALA A 340 1.89 -43.84 -10.44
CA ALA A 340 2.81 -44.51 -9.52
C ALA A 340 4.19 -43.84 -9.48
N ALA A 341 4.72 -43.42 -10.64
CA ALA A 341 6.00 -42.72 -10.72
C ALA A 341 5.94 -41.35 -10.03
N TRP A 342 4.85 -40.60 -10.24
CA TRP A 342 4.64 -39.31 -9.57
C TRP A 342 4.42 -39.45 -8.06
N ALA A 343 3.71 -40.49 -7.62
CA ALA A 343 3.53 -40.81 -6.21
C ALA A 343 4.88 -41.09 -5.51
N ALA A 344 5.81 -41.74 -6.22
CA ALA A 344 7.14 -42.05 -5.71
C ALA A 344 8.07 -40.83 -5.61
N THR A 345 7.80 -39.74 -6.34
CA THR A 345 8.57 -38.48 -6.26
C THR A 345 8.63 -37.99 -4.80
N PRO A 346 9.80 -37.58 -4.27
CA PRO A 346 9.90 -37.08 -2.91
C PRO A 346 9.02 -35.84 -2.66
N VAL A 347 8.45 -35.74 -1.44
CA VAL A 347 7.66 -34.59 -0.98
C VAL A 347 8.37 -33.26 -1.25
N ALA A 348 9.66 -33.19 -0.92
CA ALA A 348 10.46 -31.97 -1.07
C ALA A 348 10.55 -31.52 -2.54
N GLU A 349 10.68 -32.44 -3.49
CA GLU A 349 10.75 -32.14 -4.92
C GLU A 349 9.41 -31.65 -5.47
N ARG A 350 8.29 -32.27 -5.04
CA ARG A 350 6.95 -31.81 -5.40
C ARG A 350 6.70 -30.40 -4.88
N ALA A 351 7.02 -30.14 -3.61
CA ALA A 351 6.91 -28.82 -3.01
C ALA A 351 7.81 -27.79 -3.71
N ALA A 352 9.02 -28.17 -4.11
CA ALA A 352 9.92 -27.29 -4.87
C ALA A 352 9.33 -26.91 -6.23
N SER A 353 8.70 -27.85 -6.95
CA SER A 353 8.01 -27.56 -8.21
C SER A 353 6.87 -26.55 -8.04
N ILE A 354 6.06 -26.70 -6.99
CA ILE A 354 4.97 -25.76 -6.68
C ILE A 354 5.53 -24.37 -6.32
N ARG A 355 6.63 -24.30 -5.55
CA ARG A 355 7.29 -23.02 -5.22
C ARG A 355 7.83 -22.33 -6.47
N ARG A 356 8.45 -23.07 -7.39
CA ARG A 356 8.92 -22.52 -8.68
C ARG A 356 7.75 -21.95 -9.50
N MET A 357 6.59 -22.61 -9.50
CA MET A 357 5.39 -22.07 -10.14
C MET A 357 4.99 -20.72 -9.53
N ALA A 358 4.98 -20.62 -8.19
CA ALA A 358 4.67 -19.36 -7.50
C ALA A 358 5.63 -18.23 -7.90
N ASP A 359 6.94 -18.53 -7.95
CA ASP A 359 7.95 -17.54 -8.32
C ASP A 359 7.83 -17.11 -9.80
N LEU A 360 7.48 -18.04 -10.70
CA LEU A 360 7.19 -17.72 -12.10
C LEU A 360 5.92 -16.88 -12.27
N MET A 361 4.86 -17.16 -11.50
CA MET A 361 3.64 -16.36 -11.51
C MET A 361 3.92 -14.92 -11.06
N GLU A 362 4.72 -14.72 -10.01
CA GLU A 362 5.12 -13.37 -9.59
C GLU A 362 6.00 -12.68 -10.65
N ALA A 363 6.97 -13.38 -11.24
CA ALA A 363 7.84 -12.82 -12.27
C ALA A 363 7.09 -12.39 -13.54
N HIS A 364 6.00 -13.09 -13.87
CA HIS A 364 5.16 -12.81 -15.04
C HIS A 364 3.83 -12.11 -14.68
N MET A 365 3.72 -11.54 -13.49
CA MET A 365 2.49 -10.91 -13.00
C MET A 365 1.87 -9.91 -13.99
N PRO A 366 2.61 -8.97 -14.63
CA PRO A 366 2.01 -8.05 -15.60
C PRO A 366 1.32 -8.75 -16.78
N ALA A 367 1.92 -9.82 -17.32
CA ALA A 367 1.33 -10.58 -18.42
C ALA A 367 0.08 -11.36 -17.97
N LEU A 368 0.13 -11.97 -16.78
CA LEU A 368 -1.03 -12.66 -16.20
C LEU A 368 -2.18 -11.69 -15.92
N MET A 369 -1.87 -10.50 -15.43
CA MET A 369 -2.85 -9.43 -15.23
C MET A 369 -3.47 -8.98 -16.55
N GLY A 370 -2.67 -8.77 -17.60
CA GLY A 370 -3.18 -8.38 -18.91
C GLY A 370 -4.18 -9.39 -19.47
N LEU A 371 -3.89 -10.69 -19.31
CA LEU A 371 -4.80 -11.76 -19.68
C LEU A 371 -6.07 -11.79 -18.79
N ALA A 372 -5.94 -11.64 -17.47
CA ALA A 372 -7.09 -11.60 -16.55
C ALA A 372 -8.05 -10.43 -16.87
N VAL A 373 -7.49 -9.26 -17.18
CA VAL A 373 -8.25 -8.06 -17.55
C VAL A 373 -8.96 -8.28 -18.88
N ARG A 374 -8.24 -8.66 -19.94
CA ARG A 374 -8.81 -8.77 -21.28
C ARG A 374 -9.71 -9.98 -21.47
N GLU A 375 -9.38 -11.14 -20.90
CA GLU A 375 -10.14 -12.37 -21.11
C GLU A 375 -11.33 -12.50 -20.14
N ALA A 376 -11.20 -11.97 -18.91
CA ALA A 376 -12.20 -12.14 -17.85
C ALA A 376 -12.88 -10.83 -17.42
N GLY A 377 -12.50 -9.70 -18.01
CA GLY A 377 -13.08 -8.39 -17.68
C GLY A 377 -12.73 -7.90 -16.27
N LYS A 378 -11.61 -8.35 -15.69
CA LYS A 378 -11.23 -7.94 -14.33
C LYS A 378 -10.66 -6.53 -14.29
N THR A 379 -10.87 -5.84 -13.17
CA THR A 379 -10.14 -4.61 -12.85
C THR A 379 -8.70 -4.94 -12.47
N LEU A 380 -7.79 -3.95 -12.52
CA LEU A 380 -6.38 -4.14 -12.15
C LEU A 380 -6.22 -4.65 -10.70
N ASN A 381 -6.99 -4.10 -9.75
CA ASN A 381 -6.97 -4.56 -8.36
C ASN A 381 -7.38 -6.04 -8.23
N ASN A 382 -8.44 -6.44 -8.95
CA ASN A 382 -8.90 -7.83 -8.93
C ASN A 382 -7.92 -8.78 -9.62
N ALA A 383 -7.24 -8.32 -10.67
CA ALA A 383 -6.21 -9.08 -11.35
C ALA A 383 -4.96 -9.28 -10.47
N ILE A 384 -4.51 -8.25 -9.74
CA ILE A 384 -3.44 -8.37 -8.75
C ILE A 384 -3.84 -9.39 -7.67
N ALA A 385 -5.04 -9.23 -7.10
CA ALA A 385 -5.54 -10.11 -6.05
C ALA A 385 -5.59 -11.58 -6.50
N GLU A 386 -6.03 -11.84 -7.73
CA GLU A 386 -6.10 -13.20 -8.28
C GLU A 386 -4.72 -13.84 -8.50
N VAL A 387 -3.76 -13.11 -9.07
CA VAL A 387 -2.39 -13.64 -9.22
C VAL A 387 -1.77 -13.89 -7.85
N ARG A 388 -2.00 -12.98 -6.89
CA ARG A 388 -1.54 -13.15 -5.51
C ARG A 388 -2.15 -14.38 -4.83
N GLU A 389 -3.46 -14.58 -4.97
CA GLU A 389 -4.15 -15.75 -4.43
C GLU A 389 -3.59 -17.05 -5.00
N ALA A 390 -3.29 -17.10 -6.30
CA ALA A 390 -2.65 -18.25 -6.93
C ALA A 390 -1.26 -18.56 -6.37
N VAL A 391 -0.45 -17.52 -6.20
CA VAL A 391 0.89 -17.60 -5.59
C VAL A 391 0.79 -18.06 -4.14
N ASP A 392 -0.17 -17.53 -3.39
CA ASP A 392 -0.42 -17.89 -2.00
C ASP A 392 -0.84 -19.34 -1.86
N PHE A 393 -1.73 -19.85 -2.71
CA PHE A 393 -2.08 -21.26 -2.75
C PHE A 393 -0.84 -22.12 -3.00
N CYS A 394 -0.05 -21.80 -4.02
CA CYS A 394 1.18 -22.54 -4.31
C CYS A 394 2.11 -22.59 -3.08
N ARG A 395 2.39 -21.44 -2.47
CA ARG A 395 3.31 -21.35 -1.32
C ARG A 395 2.76 -22.01 -0.07
N TYR A 396 1.46 -21.83 0.21
CA TYR A 396 0.77 -22.44 1.34
C TYR A 396 0.82 -23.96 1.22
N TYR A 397 0.41 -24.51 0.09
CA TYR A 397 0.38 -25.94 -0.16
C TYR A 397 1.77 -26.57 -0.16
N ALA A 398 2.76 -25.91 -0.75
CA ALA A 398 4.14 -26.38 -0.67
C ALA A 398 4.66 -26.44 0.78
N ALA A 399 4.28 -25.48 1.64
CA ALA A 399 4.65 -25.49 3.05
C ALA A 399 3.93 -26.61 3.82
N GLN A 400 2.62 -26.79 3.60
CA GLN A 400 1.82 -27.83 4.24
C GLN A 400 2.29 -29.24 3.88
N ILE A 401 2.57 -29.51 2.60
CA ILE A 401 3.05 -30.84 2.18
C ILE A 401 4.38 -31.15 2.86
N VAL A 402 5.31 -30.19 2.94
CA VAL A 402 6.60 -30.41 3.62
C VAL A 402 6.44 -30.65 5.13
N SER A 403 5.48 -30.00 5.78
CA SER A 403 5.28 -30.12 7.23
C SER A 403 4.49 -31.36 7.64
N GLU A 404 3.51 -31.79 6.84
CA GLU A 404 2.52 -32.77 7.28
C GLU A 404 2.58 -34.09 6.51
N PHE A 405 3.21 -34.14 5.34
CA PHE A 405 3.14 -35.30 4.46
C PHE A 405 4.43 -36.10 4.42
N ASP A 406 4.23 -37.41 4.39
CA ASP A 406 5.25 -38.42 4.15
C ASP A 406 4.65 -39.42 3.15
N ASN A 407 5.42 -39.78 2.12
CA ASN A 407 5.01 -40.74 1.11
C ASN A 407 4.73 -42.13 1.73
N ALA A 408 5.33 -42.46 2.87
CA ALA A 408 5.08 -43.74 3.55
C ALA A 408 3.67 -43.82 4.15
N SER A 409 3.18 -42.73 4.75
CA SER A 409 1.90 -42.72 5.48
C SER A 409 0.74 -42.11 4.70
N HIS A 410 1.02 -41.27 3.70
CA HIS A 410 0.00 -40.54 2.93
C HIS A 410 0.04 -40.96 1.47
N GLN A 411 -0.71 -42.02 1.14
CA GLN A 411 -0.84 -42.51 -0.23
C GLN A 411 -1.77 -41.59 -1.05
N PRO A 412 -1.41 -41.24 -2.30
CA PRO A 412 -2.27 -40.45 -3.17
C PRO A 412 -3.47 -41.27 -3.67
N LEU A 413 -4.56 -40.58 -4.02
CA LEU A 413 -5.79 -41.22 -4.52
C LEU A 413 -5.66 -41.81 -5.93
N GLY A 414 -4.65 -41.38 -6.70
CA GLY A 414 -4.57 -41.61 -8.14
C GLY A 414 -4.98 -40.36 -8.93
N PRO A 415 -5.31 -40.49 -10.22
CA PRO A 415 -5.72 -39.36 -11.07
C PRO A 415 -6.90 -38.58 -10.48
N VAL A 416 -6.77 -37.25 -10.42
CA VAL A 416 -7.81 -36.33 -9.91
C VAL A 416 -8.25 -35.38 -11.02
N VAL A 417 -9.55 -35.18 -11.17
CA VAL A 417 -10.15 -34.23 -12.13
C VAL A 417 -10.44 -32.91 -11.41
N CYS A 418 -9.96 -31.78 -11.95
CA CYS A 418 -9.97 -30.48 -11.26
C CYS A 418 -10.81 -29.39 -11.98
N ILE A 419 -12.13 -29.51 -12.07
CA ILE A 419 -12.95 -28.55 -12.84
C ILE A 419 -12.99 -27.15 -12.19
N SER A 420 -12.68 -26.09 -12.96
CA SER A 420 -12.57 -24.72 -12.45
C SER A 420 -13.62 -23.74 -13.00
N PRO A 421 -14.04 -22.74 -12.19
CA PRO A 421 -14.96 -21.70 -12.64
C PRO A 421 -14.22 -20.57 -13.39
N TRP A 422 -14.97 -19.69 -14.05
CA TRP A 422 -14.39 -18.62 -14.89
C TRP A 422 -14.00 -17.38 -14.10
N ASN A 423 -14.63 -17.18 -12.95
CA ASN A 423 -14.47 -15.99 -12.12
C ASN A 423 -13.16 -15.98 -11.33
N PHE A 424 -12.53 -17.14 -11.11
CA PHE A 424 -11.18 -17.28 -10.57
C PHE A 424 -10.43 -18.38 -11.34
N ARG A 425 -9.51 -18.00 -12.24
CA ARG A 425 -8.92 -18.93 -13.20
C ARG A 425 -7.67 -19.64 -12.67
N TRP A 426 -6.96 -19.06 -11.72
CA TRP A 426 -5.65 -19.56 -11.30
C TRP A 426 -5.62 -20.56 -10.14
N PRO A 427 -6.60 -20.67 -9.20
CA PRO A 427 -6.39 -21.54 -8.04
C PRO A 427 -6.11 -22.98 -8.46
N PHE A 428 -6.89 -23.53 -9.40
CA PHE A 428 -6.68 -24.87 -9.98
C PHE A 428 -7.48 -24.95 -11.28
N SER A 429 -6.87 -24.73 -12.46
CA SER A 429 -7.58 -24.83 -13.74
C SER A 429 -7.52 -26.25 -14.32
N SER A 430 -8.71 -26.83 -14.50
CA SER A 430 -9.04 -27.88 -15.47
C SER A 430 -10.41 -27.56 -16.06
N ALA A 431 -10.60 -27.97 -17.30
CA ALA A 431 -11.63 -27.51 -18.23
C ALA A 431 -13.04 -27.36 -17.65
N LYS A 432 -13.57 -26.14 -17.80
CA LYS A 432 -14.88 -25.87 -18.43
C LYS A 432 -15.15 -24.39 -18.70
N SER A 433 -14.26 -23.48 -18.31
CA SER A 433 -14.58 -22.05 -18.46
C SER A 433 -13.41 -21.06 -18.60
N SER A 434 -12.15 -21.48 -18.43
CA SER A 434 -10.98 -20.69 -18.89
C SER A 434 -10.52 -21.20 -20.26
N ARG A 435 -10.74 -20.42 -21.32
CA ARG A 435 -10.46 -20.85 -22.70
C ARG A 435 -8.98 -20.80 -23.06
N LEU A 436 -8.14 -20.02 -22.37
CA LEU A 436 -6.72 -19.83 -22.72
C LEU A 436 -5.69 -20.51 -21.79
N TRP A 437 -6.09 -21.42 -20.90
CA TRP A 437 -5.15 -22.07 -19.98
C TRP A 437 -5.22 -23.60 -20.01
N PRO A 438 -4.07 -24.32 -20.04
CA PRO A 438 -4.05 -25.77 -20.05
C PRO A 438 -4.45 -26.36 -18.69
N PRO A 439 -5.13 -27.53 -18.67
CA PRO A 439 -5.45 -28.22 -17.43
C PRO A 439 -4.17 -28.68 -16.73
N ALA A 440 -4.01 -28.35 -15.44
CA ALA A 440 -3.00 -28.98 -14.60
C ALA A 440 -3.65 -30.12 -13.80
N THR A 441 -3.24 -31.36 -14.04
CA THR A 441 -3.53 -32.48 -13.13
C THR A 441 -2.60 -32.34 -11.92
N GLN A 442 -3.11 -31.85 -10.79
CA GLN A 442 -2.36 -31.93 -9.53
C GLN A 442 -2.89 -33.09 -8.69
N TYR A 443 -1.98 -33.98 -8.31
CA TYR A 443 -2.25 -35.07 -7.40
C TYR A 443 -2.28 -34.55 -5.97
N TRP A 444 -3.48 -34.52 -5.40
CA TRP A 444 -3.71 -34.18 -4.00
C TRP A 444 -3.96 -35.46 -3.17
N PRO A 445 -3.18 -35.72 -2.11
CA PRO A 445 -3.54 -36.73 -1.11
C PRO A 445 -4.63 -36.19 -0.17
N SER A 446 -5.67 -37.00 0.09
CA SER A 446 -6.76 -36.66 1.01
C SER A 446 -6.47 -37.12 2.44
N ARG A 447 -6.98 -36.36 3.43
CA ARG A 447 -7.06 -36.81 4.83
C ARG A 447 -8.13 -37.92 4.93
N PRO A 448 -7.89 -39.01 5.69
CA PRO A 448 -8.97 -39.89 6.10
C PRO A 448 -9.92 -39.14 7.01
N SER A 449 -11.21 -39.20 6.69
CA SER A 449 -12.31 -38.65 7.48
C SER A 449 -12.24 -39.16 8.92
N ARG A 450 -12.17 -38.25 9.89
CA ARG A 450 -12.60 -38.57 11.26
C ARG A 450 -14.13 -38.52 11.29
N PRO A 451 -14.81 -39.54 11.83
CA PRO A 451 -16.25 -39.51 12.01
C PRO A 451 -16.65 -38.43 13.02
N ALA A 452 -17.86 -37.91 12.83
CA ALA A 452 -18.47 -36.73 13.46
C ALA A 452 -18.44 -36.70 15.00
#